data_AF-A0A1H2DNZ2-F1
#
_entry.id   AF-A0A1H2DNZ2-F1
#
_cell.length_a   1.000
_cell.length_b   1.000
_cell.length_c   1.000
_cell.angle_alpha   90.00
_cell.angle_beta   90.00
_cell.angle_gamma   90.00
#
_symmetry.space_group_name_H-M   'P 1'
#
loop_
_entity.id
_entity.type
_entity.pdbx_description
1 polymer ?
#
loop_
_entity_poly.entity_id
_entity_poly.type
_entity_poly.pdbx_seq_one_letter_code
_entity_poly.pdbx_strand_id
1 'polypeptide(L)'
;MTDYISTYLSRPRWRHNRLQAMGVQWTYRAPEVGELVIRDATQTHPGTLRRIVSVREDTRDGRTVWVVEHTATDAEPTTGTDRKSVGFWKDVGWPRIAEHYPICGTCRDLMPCQHVVIDTIAEHSGKTFERYGTPGVCPSCQEPVTRRQRVITFERNLYGLGTVTFHLREKCRHAAFEYDREVHRDDGEFELTCPGSARRGLDENGLPVTYCTEPDCRGADRKHHGYGFWTAGYLPHPDGYHRSPEGGGVA
;
A
#
# COMPACT_ATOMS: atom_id res chain seq x y z
N MET A 1 14.57 -27.08 5.50
CA MET A 1 13.13 -26.76 5.53
C MET A 1 12.98 -25.60 6.48
N THR A 2 12.78 -24.40 5.95
CA THR A 2 12.59 -23.20 6.77
C THR A 2 11.15 -23.23 7.24
N ASP A 3 10.92 -23.53 8.52
CA ASP A 3 9.59 -23.45 9.11
C ASP A 3 9.09 -22.01 9.01
N TYR A 4 8.14 -21.77 8.11
CA TYR A 4 7.49 -20.48 7.99
C TYR A 4 6.60 -20.28 9.22
N ILE A 5 7.08 -19.46 10.16
CA ILE A 5 6.36 -19.13 11.39
C ILE A 5 5.02 -18.48 11.01
N SER A 6 3.91 -19.18 11.25
CA SER A 6 2.57 -18.60 11.16
C SER A 6 2.30 -17.74 12.39
N THR A 7 1.82 -16.52 12.22
CA THR A 7 1.46 -15.63 13.34
C THR A 7 -0.04 -15.45 13.43
N TYR A 8 -0.64 -15.70 14.58
CA TYR A 8 -2.06 -15.40 14.79
C TYR A 8 -2.27 -13.89 15.00
N LEU A 9 -3.12 -13.27 14.18
CA LEU A 9 -3.37 -11.85 14.20
C LEU A 9 -4.59 -11.53 15.06
N SER A 10 -4.37 -11.34 16.36
CA SER A 10 -5.41 -10.88 17.29
C SER A 10 -5.79 -9.40 17.09
N ARG A 11 -4.87 -8.60 16.54
CA ARG A 11 -5.09 -7.21 16.16
C ARG A 11 -5.35 -7.09 14.65
N PRO A 12 -6.19 -6.13 14.22
CA PRO A 12 -6.46 -5.94 12.80
C PRO A 12 -5.20 -5.52 12.06
N ARG A 13 -4.91 -6.21 10.96
CA ARG A 13 -3.86 -5.84 10.03
C ARG A 13 -4.48 -5.02 8.91
N TRP A 14 -4.12 -3.75 8.84
CA TRP A 14 -4.56 -2.84 7.79
C TRP A 14 -3.48 -2.68 6.72
N ARG A 15 -3.88 -2.55 5.46
CA ARG A 15 -2.98 -2.17 4.36
C ARG A 15 -3.74 -1.30 3.37
N HIS A 16 -3.20 -0.12 3.04
CA HIS A 16 -3.87 0.88 2.20
C HIS A 16 -5.32 1.12 2.67
N ASN A 17 -5.48 1.27 3.98
CA ASN A 17 -6.76 1.37 4.68
C ASN A 17 -7.74 0.21 4.48
N ARG A 18 -7.36 -0.93 3.87
CA ARG A 18 -8.21 -2.12 3.78
C ARG A 18 -7.84 -3.12 4.84
N LEU A 19 -8.83 -3.67 5.54
CA LEU A 19 -8.63 -4.74 6.51
C LEU A 19 -8.13 -5.98 5.75
N GLN A 20 -6.90 -6.41 6.04
CA GLN A 20 -6.29 -7.59 5.44
C GLN A 20 -6.61 -8.85 6.24
N ALA A 21 -6.64 -8.73 7.56
CA ALA A 21 -6.78 -9.86 8.46
C ALA A 21 -7.12 -9.41 9.88
N MET A 22 -7.96 -10.18 10.57
CA MET A 22 -8.21 -10.12 12.01
C MET A 22 -8.75 -11.48 12.46
N GLY A 23 -8.24 -12.04 13.56
CA GLY A 23 -8.67 -13.36 14.04
C GLY A 23 -8.23 -14.54 13.18
N VAL A 24 -7.17 -14.37 12.39
CA VAL A 24 -6.68 -15.40 11.46
C VAL A 24 -5.17 -15.59 11.60
N GLN A 25 -4.65 -16.71 11.12
CA GLN A 25 -3.22 -16.92 11.00
C GLN A 25 -2.70 -16.21 9.75
N TRP A 26 -1.58 -15.50 9.87
CA TRP A 26 -0.84 -14.99 8.71
C TRP A 26 0.29 -15.95 8.39
N THR A 27 0.40 -16.37 7.13
CA THR A 27 1.43 -17.33 6.70
C THR A 27 2.03 -16.96 5.35
N TYR A 28 3.23 -17.50 5.11
CA TYR A 28 4.00 -17.36 3.87
C TYR A 28 4.16 -18.71 3.16
N ARG A 29 3.54 -19.78 3.67
CA ARG A 29 3.53 -21.07 2.98
C ARG A 29 2.58 -21.04 1.78
N ALA A 30 2.79 -21.95 0.85
CA ALA A 30 1.84 -22.15 -0.25
C ALA A 30 0.44 -22.50 0.29
N PRO A 31 -0.64 -21.91 -0.25
CA PRO A 31 -2.00 -22.35 0.04
C PRO A 31 -2.24 -23.78 -0.44
N GLU A 32 -3.12 -24.50 0.25
CA GLU A 32 -3.51 -25.86 -0.09
C GLU A 32 -5.01 -25.96 -0.36
N VAL A 33 -5.40 -26.92 -1.20
CA VAL A 33 -6.81 -27.21 -1.46
C VAL A 33 -7.48 -27.68 -0.17
N GLY A 34 -8.69 -27.17 0.09
CA GLY A 34 -9.46 -27.45 1.29
C GLY A 34 -9.27 -26.45 2.42
N GLU A 35 -8.22 -25.62 2.38
CA GLU A 35 -7.99 -24.60 3.40
C GLU A 35 -9.04 -23.49 3.37
N LEU A 36 -9.18 -22.83 4.51
CA LEU A 36 -10.16 -21.79 4.73
C LEU A 36 -9.50 -20.40 4.72
N VAL A 37 -10.20 -19.44 4.13
CA VAL A 37 -9.76 -18.05 3.99
C VAL A 37 -10.93 -17.09 4.18
N ILE A 38 -10.67 -15.90 4.70
CA ILE A 38 -11.64 -14.78 4.67
C ILE A 38 -11.45 -14.00 3.37
N ARG A 39 -12.52 -13.82 2.61
CA ARG A 39 -12.53 -13.04 1.36
C ARG A 39 -13.50 -11.88 1.42
N ASP A 40 -13.33 -10.95 0.49
CA ASP A 40 -14.19 -9.78 0.35
C ASP A 40 -14.23 -8.90 1.63
N ALA A 41 -13.21 -9.00 2.49
CA ALA A 41 -13.02 -8.06 3.60
C ALA A 41 -12.62 -6.70 3.04
N THR A 42 -13.34 -5.66 3.45
CA THR A 42 -13.15 -4.28 3.00
C THR A 42 -13.11 -3.31 4.18
N GLN A 43 -13.10 -2.01 3.87
CA GLN A 43 -13.32 -0.92 4.83
C GLN A 43 -14.74 -0.86 5.39
N THR A 44 -15.65 -1.71 4.92
CA THR A 44 -17.06 -1.68 5.31
C THR A 44 -17.65 -3.07 5.52
N HIS A 45 -16.90 -4.13 5.15
CA HIS A 45 -17.34 -5.51 5.25
C HIS A 45 -16.29 -6.35 5.98
N PRO A 46 -16.68 -7.17 6.98
CA PRO A 46 -15.77 -8.07 7.70
C PRO A 46 -15.21 -9.23 6.85
N GLY A 47 -15.61 -9.34 5.58
CA GLY A 47 -15.41 -10.48 4.71
C GLY A 47 -16.30 -11.70 5.02
N THR A 48 -16.10 -12.76 4.24
CA THR A 48 -16.85 -14.02 4.31
C THR A 48 -15.87 -15.20 4.26
N LEU A 49 -16.17 -16.25 5.02
CA LEU A 49 -15.42 -17.51 4.98
C LEU A 49 -15.60 -18.20 3.62
N ARG A 50 -14.48 -18.61 3.01
CA ARG A 50 -14.45 -19.33 1.73
C ARG A 50 -13.49 -20.51 1.84
N ARG A 51 -13.75 -21.55 1.04
CA ARG A 51 -12.89 -22.74 0.91
C ARG A 51 -12.09 -22.70 -0.38
N ILE A 52 -10.79 -22.98 -0.28
CA ILE A 52 -9.91 -23.10 -1.45
C ILE A 52 -10.22 -24.42 -2.19
N VAL A 53 -10.43 -24.33 -3.50
CA VAL A 53 -10.73 -25.48 -4.37
C VAL A 53 -9.65 -25.74 -5.42
N SER A 54 -8.84 -24.72 -5.75
CA SER A 54 -7.72 -24.85 -6.68
C SER A 54 -6.62 -23.86 -6.30
N VAL A 55 -5.37 -24.28 -6.50
CA VAL A 55 -4.18 -23.45 -6.30
C VAL A 55 -3.28 -23.65 -7.50
N ARG A 56 -2.91 -22.55 -8.15
CA ARG A 56 -1.90 -22.55 -9.20
C ARG A 56 -0.86 -21.46 -8.95
N GLU A 57 0.36 -21.72 -9.37
CA GLU A 57 1.41 -20.72 -9.38
C GLU A 57 1.38 -19.91 -10.68
N ASP A 58 1.67 -18.63 -10.58
CA ASP A 58 1.70 -17.69 -11.70
C ASP A 58 2.79 -16.64 -11.46
N THR A 59 3.11 -15.85 -12.48
CA THR A 59 4.04 -14.72 -12.40
C THR A 59 3.34 -13.44 -12.83
N ARG A 60 3.35 -12.42 -11.97
CA ARG A 60 2.79 -11.10 -12.26
C ARG A 60 3.81 -10.04 -11.88
N ASP A 61 4.09 -9.10 -12.77
CA ASP A 61 5.06 -8.01 -12.56
C ASP A 61 6.45 -8.51 -12.11
N GLY A 62 6.89 -9.64 -12.69
CA GLY A 62 8.16 -10.29 -12.35
C GLY A 62 8.20 -10.93 -10.96
N ARG A 63 7.06 -11.02 -10.27
CA ARG A 63 6.93 -11.61 -8.93
C ARG A 63 6.03 -12.83 -8.96
N THR A 64 6.36 -13.81 -8.15
CA THR A 64 5.58 -15.04 -8.05
C THR A 64 4.32 -14.83 -7.21
N VAL A 65 3.20 -15.31 -7.73
CA VAL A 65 1.88 -15.22 -7.08
C VAL A 65 1.21 -16.59 -7.08
N TRP A 66 0.57 -16.94 -5.97
CA TRP A 66 -0.38 -18.05 -5.93
C TRP A 66 -1.75 -17.53 -6.36
N VAL A 67 -2.27 -18.02 -7.47
CA VAL A 67 -3.66 -17.78 -7.87
C VAL A 67 -4.51 -18.91 -7.31
N VAL A 68 -5.43 -18.54 -6.44
CA VAL A 68 -6.28 -19.44 -5.69
C VAL A 68 -7.73 -19.27 -6.15
N GLU A 69 -8.38 -20.36 -6.52
CA GLU A 69 -9.83 -20.39 -6.68
C GLU A 69 -10.48 -20.83 -5.39
N HIS A 70 -11.59 -20.20 -5.05
CA HIS A 70 -12.32 -20.46 -3.82
C HIS A 70 -13.84 -20.41 -4.04
N THR A 71 -14.57 -21.11 -3.18
CA THR A 71 -16.04 -21.16 -3.19
C THR A 71 -16.61 -20.87 -1.79
N ALA A 72 -17.90 -20.55 -1.70
CA ALA A 72 -18.58 -20.45 -0.40
C ALA A 72 -18.54 -21.79 0.35
N THR A 73 -18.50 -21.75 1.68
CA THR A 73 -18.33 -22.98 2.49
C THR A 73 -19.49 -23.95 2.41
N ASP A 74 -20.69 -23.43 2.11
CA ASP A 74 -21.96 -24.13 1.96
C ASP A 74 -22.29 -24.46 0.48
N ALA A 75 -21.52 -23.94 -0.47
CA ALA A 75 -21.70 -24.25 -1.88
C ALA A 75 -21.16 -25.65 -2.23
N GLU A 76 -21.91 -26.39 -3.04
CA GLU A 76 -21.42 -27.64 -3.62
C GLU A 76 -20.16 -27.35 -4.48
N PRO A 77 -19.05 -28.11 -4.33
CA PRO A 77 -17.80 -27.83 -5.02
C PRO A 77 -17.89 -27.82 -6.56
N THR A 78 -18.94 -28.45 -7.11
CA THR A 78 -19.15 -28.72 -8.53
C THR A 78 -19.90 -27.62 -9.27
N THR A 79 -20.57 -26.70 -8.56
CA THR A 79 -21.30 -25.60 -9.20
C THR A 79 -20.36 -24.43 -9.47
N GLY A 80 -19.91 -24.29 -10.71
CA GLY A 80 -18.93 -23.25 -11.12
C GLY A 80 -19.40 -21.80 -10.93
N THR A 81 -20.66 -21.56 -10.55
CA THR A 81 -21.29 -20.24 -10.46
C THR A 81 -20.83 -19.38 -9.28
N ASP A 82 -20.25 -19.95 -8.23
CA ASP A 82 -19.76 -19.20 -7.05
C ASP A 82 -18.24 -19.28 -6.86
N ARG A 83 -17.53 -19.75 -7.89
CA ARG A 83 -16.07 -19.76 -7.90
C ARG A 83 -15.53 -18.37 -8.17
N LYS A 84 -14.66 -17.89 -7.29
CA LYS A 84 -13.92 -16.64 -7.45
C LYS A 84 -12.43 -16.92 -7.31
N SER A 85 -11.61 -16.07 -7.94
CA SER A 85 -10.14 -16.17 -7.87
C SER A 85 -9.51 -15.04 -7.07
N VAL A 86 -8.41 -15.33 -6.38
CA VAL A 86 -7.57 -14.35 -5.67
C VAL A 86 -6.09 -14.63 -5.90
N GLY A 87 -5.28 -13.58 -5.99
CA GLY A 87 -3.82 -13.69 -6.01
C GLY A 87 -3.21 -13.41 -4.64
N PHE A 88 -2.31 -14.28 -4.19
CA PHE A 88 -1.48 -14.08 -3.00
C PHE A 88 -0.01 -14.03 -3.38
N TRP A 89 0.66 -12.92 -3.07
CA TRP A 89 2.08 -12.75 -3.36
C TRP A 89 2.94 -13.55 -2.37
N LYS A 90 3.92 -14.30 -2.88
CA LYS A 90 4.76 -15.18 -2.04
C LYS A 90 5.52 -14.43 -0.95
N ASP A 91 5.96 -13.21 -1.25
CA ASP A 91 6.73 -12.33 -0.37
C ASP A 91 5.86 -11.52 0.63
N VAL A 92 4.54 -11.47 0.42
CA VAL A 92 3.61 -10.71 1.28
C VAL A 92 2.90 -11.60 2.29
N GLY A 93 2.69 -12.87 1.94
CA GLY A 93 1.91 -13.82 2.73
C GLY A 93 0.40 -13.61 2.59
N TRP A 94 -0.37 -14.45 3.27
CA TRP A 94 -1.83 -14.49 3.15
C TRP A 94 -2.54 -14.92 4.45
N PRO A 95 -3.83 -14.56 4.61
CA PRO A 95 -4.63 -14.93 5.78
C PRO A 95 -5.18 -16.35 5.65
N ARG A 96 -4.88 -17.20 6.63
CA ARG A 96 -5.32 -18.58 6.76
C ARG A 96 -6.19 -18.76 8.00
N ILE A 97 -7.30 -19.47 7.86
CA ILE A 97 -8.04 -20.01 9.01
C ILE A 97 -7.55 -21.43 9.26
N ALA A 98 -7.10 -21.68 10.49
CA ALA A 98 -6.66 -23.01 10.92
C ALA A 98 -7.82 -24.01 10.84
N GLU A 99 -7.51 -25.31 10.69
CA GLU A 99 -8.53 -26.37 10.67
C GLU A 99 -9.42 -26.34 11.91
N HIS A 100 -8.81 -26.07 13.07
CA HIS A 100 -9.51 -25.81 14.32
C HIS A 100 -9.48 -24.31 14.58
N TYR A 101 -10.64 -23.67 14.53
CA TYR A 101 -10.77 -22.22 14.74
C TYR A 101 -11.75 -21.92 15.87
N PRO A 102 -11.49 -20.88 16.66
CA PRO A 102 -12.39 -20.48 17.74
C PRO A 102 -13.69 -19.92 17.18
N ILE A 103 -14.80 -20.38 17.76
CA ILE A 103 -16.14 -19.82 17.55
C ILE A 103 -16.64 -19.20 18.85
N CYS A 104 -17.46 -18.16 18.75
CA CYS A 104 -18.08 -17.54 19.91
C CYS A 104 -19.15 -18.45 20.51
N GLY A 105 -19.10 -18.71 21.82
CA GLY A 105 -20.13 -19.50 22.50
C GLY A 105 -21.52 -18.84 22.49
N THR A 106 -21.60 -17.53 22.26
CA THR A 106 -22.85 -16.76 22.26
C THR A 106 -23.45 -16.62 20.87
N CYS A 107 -22.73 -16.01 19.93
CA CYS A 107 -23.25 -15.76 18.58
C CYS A 107 -22.94 -16.88 17.57
N ARG A 108 -22.06 -17.83 17.93
CA ARG A 108 -21.60 -18.93 17.05
C ARG A 108 -20.85 -18.48 15.79
N ASP A 109 -20.43 -17.22 15.72
CA ASP A 109 -19.56 -16.71 14.66
C ASP A 109 -18.10 -17.10 14.89
N LEU A 110 -17.29 -16.98 13.84
CA LEU A 110 -15.84 -16.96 13.94
C LEU A 110 -15.37 -15.88 14.93
N MET A 111 -14.30 -16.16 15.66
CA MET A 111 -13.69 -15.19 16.57
C MET A 111 -12.57 -14.37 15.88
N PRO A 112 -12.55 -13.03 16.03
CA PRO A 112 -13.51 -12.23 16.76
C PRO A 112 -14.86 -12.17 16.04
N CYS A 113 -15.94 -12.10 16.83
CA CYS A 113 -17.31 -12.07 16.31
C CYS A 113 -17.48 -11.00 15.24
N GLN A 114 -18.41 -11.22 14.31
CA GLN A 114 -18.60 -10.33 13.17
C GLN A 114 -18.88 -8.87 13.59
N HIS A 115 -19.66 -8.66 14.66
CA HIS A 115 -19.94 -7.32 15.20
C HIS A 115 -18.67 -6.62 15.71
N VAL A 116 -17.75 -7.34 16.36
CA VAL A 116 -16.46 -6.78 16.81
C VAL A 116 -15.63 -6.33 15.62
N VAL A 117 -15.63 -7.11 14.54
CA VAL A 117 -14.94 -6.73 13.30
C VAL A 117 -15.59 -5.49 12.69
N ILE A 118 -16.93 -5.43 12.65
CA ILE A 118 -17.68 -4.25 12.15
C ILE A 118 -17.37 -3.02 12.99
N ASP A 119 -17.39 -3.11 14.32
CA ASP A 119 -17.07 -2.00 15.22
C ASP A 119 -15.62 -1.52 15.02
N THR A 120 -14.68 -2.47 14.87
CA THR A 120 -13.27 -2.17 14.57
C THR A 120 -13.13 -1.44 13.24
N ILE A 121 -13.88 -1.87 12.22
CA ILE A 121 -13.91 -1.23 10.91
C ILE A 121 -14.50 0.19 11.00
N ALA A 122 -15.60 0.36 11.73
CA ALA A 122 -16.26 1.64 11.93
C ALA A 122 -15.37 2.63 12.67
N GLU A 123 -14.70 2.18 13.74
CA GLU A 123 -13.75 3.00 14.51
C GLU A 123 -12.56 3.44 13.65
N HIS A 124 -11.97 2.52 12.87
CA HIS A 124 -10.86 2.83 11.97
C HIS A 124 -11.28 3.83 10.87
N SER A 125 -12.49 3.66 10.33
CA SER A 125 -13.06 4.55 9.32
C SER A 125 -13.35 5.93 9.89
N GLY A 126 -13.91 6.02 11.09
CA GLY A 126 -14.16 7.28 11.79
C GLY A 126 -12.87 8.07 12.03
N LYS A 127 -11.83 7.41 12.55
CA LYS A 127 -10.49 8.02 12.73
C LYS A 127 -9.88 8.48 11.42
N THR A 128 -10.09 7.73 10.33
CA THR A 128 -9.64 8.13 8.99
C THR A 128 -10.39 9.37 8.52
N PHE A 129 -11.71 9.41 8.70
CA PHE A 129 -12.54 10.55 8.33
C PHE A 129 -12.14 11.80 9.08
N GLU A 130 -11.96 11.73 10.41
CA GLU A 130 -11.49 12.86 11.22
C GLU A 130 -10.12 13.36 10.76
N ARG A 131 -9.21 12.43 10.45
CA ARG A 131 -7.83 12.74 10.06
C ARG A 131 -7.72 13.40 8.67
N TYR A 132 -8.55 12.99 7.71
CA TYR A 132 -8.43 13.41 6.30
C TYR A 132 -9.60 14.28 5.81
N GLY A 133 -10.65 14.44 6.61
CA GLY A 133 -11.86 15.18 6.24
C GLY A 133 -11.91 16.63 6.72
N THR A 134 -10.87 17.11 7.43
CA THR A 134 -10.81 18.49 7.91
C THR A 134 -9.87 19.32 7.03
N PRO A 135 -10.39 20.19 6.14
CA PRO A 135 -9.56 21.06 5.32
C PRO A 135 -8.65 21.95 6.17
N GLY A 136 -7.40 22.12 5.72
CA GLY A 136 -6.42 22.96 6.41
C GLY A 136 -5.86 22.35 7.70
N VAL A 137 -6.09 21.07 7.99
CA VAL A 137 -5.40 20.33 9.06
C VAL A 137 -4.53 19.25 8.43
N CYS A 138 -3.26 19.19 8.82
CA CYS A 138 -2.33 18.20 8.27
C CYS A 138 -2.65 16.80 8.82
N PRO A 139 -2.98 15.80 7.97
CA PRO A 139 -3.35 14.45 8.43
C PRO A 139 -2.26 13.73 9.22
N SER A 140 -0.99 14.07 8.98
CA SER A 140 0.15 13.41 9.60
C SER A 140 0.37 13.81 11.04
N CYS A 141 0.25 15.11 11.35
CA CYS A 141 0.53 15.65 12.68
C CYS A 141 -0.70 16.21 13.39
N GLN A 142 -1.84 16.26 12.71
CA GLN A 142 -3.13 16.80 13.21
C GLN A 142 -3.03 18.25 13.71
N GLU A 143 -2.13 19.04 13.13
CA GLU A 143 -1.99 20.46 13.43
C GLU A 143 -2.56 21.29 12.27
N PRO A 144 -3.17 22.46 12.55
CA PRO A 144 -3.61 23.40 11.52
C PRO A 144 -2.45 23.85 10.62
N VAL A 145 -2.76 24.01 9.34
CA VAL A 145 -1.85 24.48 8.31
C VAL A 145 -1.98 25.99 8.17
N THR A 146 -0.86 26.70 8.26
CA THR A 146 -0.81 28.16 8.18
C THR A 146 -0.13 28.64 6.90
N ARG A 147 -0.44 29.87 6.48
CA ARG A 147 0.02 30.45 5.20
C ARG A 147 1.55 30.55 5.03
N ARG A 148 2.33 30.52 6.11
CA ARG A 148 3.80 30.69 6.08
C ARG A 148 4.56 29.35 6.00
N GLN A 149 3.87 28.23 6.10
CA GLN A 149 4.48 26.91 6.11
C GLN A 149 4.58 26.35 4.69
N ARG A 150 5.65 25.60 4.39
CA ARG A 150 5.73 24.81 3.16
C ARG A 150 4.72 23.67 3.24
N VAL A 151 3.84 23.60 2.25
CA VAL A 151 2.71 22.66 2.20
C VAL A 151 2.55 22.09 0.82
N ILE A 152 1.84 20.97 0.73
CA ILE A 152 1.24 20.47 -0.50
C ILE A 152 -0.25 20.30 -0.27
N THR A 153 -1.06 20.62 -1.27
CA THR A 153 -2.49 20.37 -1.26
C THR A 153 -2.83 19.46 -2.41
N PHE A 154 -3.46 18.33 -2.10
CA PHE A 154 -4.01 17.41 -3.09
C PHE A 154 -5.50 17.75 -3.29
N GLU A 155 -5.86 18.09 -4.53
CA GLU A 155 -7.27 18.33 -4.91
C GLU A 155 -8.10 17.05 -4.84
N ARG A 156 -7.47 15.91 -5.18
CA ARG A 156 -8.07 14.58 -5.06
C ARG A 156 -7.73 13.97 -3.71
N ASN A 157 -8.76 13.67 -2.93
CA ASN A 157 -8.60 12.94 -1.68
C ASN A 157 -8.92 11.46 -1.88
N LEU A 158 -8.00 10.62 -1.39
CA LEU A 158 -8.13 9.16 -1.36
C LEU A 158 -9.47 8.66 -0.83
N TYR A 159 -10.06 9.43 0.10
CA TYR A 159 -11.29 9.07 0.79
C TYR A 159 -12.50 9.89 0.32
N GLY A 160 -12.34 10.74 -0.70
CA GLY A 160 -13.43 11.54 -1.27
C GLY A 160 -13.94 12.67 -0.36
N LEU A 161 -13.16 13.12 0.62
CA LEU A 161 -13.60 14.07 1.66
C LEU A 161 -13.16 15.53 1.39
N GLY A 162 -13.11 15.95 0.13
CA GLY A 162 -12.60 17.27 -0.27
C GLY A 162 -11.06 17.35 -0.26
N THR A 163 -10.48 18.54 -0.34
CA THR A 163 -9.02 18.71 -0.48
C THR A 163 -8.23 18.31 0.77
N VAL A 164 -7.03 17.75 0.60
CA VAL A 164 -6.13 17.38 1.71
C VAL A 164 -4.82 18.13 1.63
N THR A 165 -4.44 18.78 2.72
CA THR A 165 -3.19 19.56 2.78
C THR A 165 -2.22 18.95 3.80
N PHE A 166 -1.00 18.66 3.37
CA PHE A 166 0.08 18.21 4.26
C PHE A 166 1.11 19.31 4.49
N HIS A 167 1.66 19.33 5.70
CA HIS A 167 2.93 20.01 5.95
C HIS A 167 4.09 19.28 5.25
N LEU A 168 5.06 20.02 4.71
CA LEU A 168 6.29 19.47 4.11
C LEU A 168 7.51 19.51 5.04
N ARG A 169 7.29 19.69 6.35
CA ARG A 169 8.31 19.55 7.40
C ARG A 169 8.69 18.09 7.61
N GLU A 170 9.87 17.84 8.16
CA GLU A 170 10.47 16.51 8.32
C GLU A 170 9.49 15.45 8.84
N LYS A 171 8.82 15.70 9.97
CA LYS A 171 7.89 14.75 10.59
C LYS A 171 6.64 14.42 9.76
N CYS A 172 6.26 15.28 8.81
CA CYS A 172 5.05 15.10 7.99
C CYS A 172 5.35 14.63 6.57
N ARG A 173 6.61 14.78 6.13
CA ARG A 173 7.01 14.59 4.74
C ARG A 173 6.82 13.15 4.28
N HIS A 174 7.13 12.17 5.12
CA HIS A 174 6.96 10.76 4.78
C HIS A 174 5.50 10.41 4.48
N ALA A 175 4.57 10.82 5.34
CA ALA A 175 3.15 10.59 5.14
C ALA A 175 2.62 11.29 3.88
N ALA A 176 3.11 12.50 3.57
CA ALA A 176 2.75 13.19 2.33
C ALA A 176 3.20 12.42 1.08
N PHE A 177 4.41 11.83 1.09
CA PHE A 177 4.87 10.97 -0.02
C PHE A 177 4.04 9.70 -0.17
N GLU A 178 3.71 9.03 0.94
CA GLU A 178 2.86 7.84 0.87
C GLU A 178 1.47 8.17 0.33
N TYR A 179 0.92 9.32 0.73
CA TYR A 179 -0.36 9.82 0.23
C TYR A 179 -0.30 10.13 -1.27
N ASP A 180 0.71 10.87 -1.72
CA ASP A 180 0.95 11.16 -3.14
C ASP A 180 1.02 9.89 -3.99
N ARG A 181 1.76 8.89 -3.52
CA ARG A 181 1.89 7.59 -4.20
C ARG A 181 0.57 6.83 -4.31
N GLU A 182 -0.30 6.97 -3.32
CA GLU A 182 -1.59 6.30 -3.29
C GLU A 182 -2.60 7.02 -4.18
N VAL A 183 -2.63 8.36 -4.14
CA VAL A 183 -3.57 9.19 -4.93
C VAL A 183 -3.30 9.03 -6.42
N HIS A 184 -2.03 9.06 -6.79
CA HIS A 184 -1.56 9.00 -8.16
C HIS A 184 -1.12 7.59 -8.58
N ARG A 185 -1.59 6.54 -7.88
CA ARG A 185 -1.21 5.15 -8.20
C ARG A 185 -1.58 4.79 -9.64
N ASP A 186 -2.76 5.21 -10.08
CA ASP A 186 -3.35 4.75 -11.34
C ASP A 186 -2.93 5.62 -12.54
N ASP A 187 -2.71 6.93 -12.32
CA ASP A 187 -2.31 7.89 -13.37
C ASP A 187 -0.80 8.13 -13.42
N GLY A 188 -0.06 7.85 -12.34
CA GLY A 188 1.38 8.08 -12.26
C GLY A 188 1.78 9.55 -12.18
N GLU A 189 0.81 10.47 -12.02
CA GLU A 189 1.04 11.92 -11.98
C GLU A 189 1.51 12.40 -10.60
N PHE A 190 2.51 11.74 -10.05
CA PHE A 190 3.04 12.04 -8.72
C PHE A 190 3.51 13.50 -8.61
N GLU A 191 3.08 14.17 -7.55
CA GLU A 191 3.41 15.58 -7.28
C GLU A 191 4.72 15.73 -6.50
N LEU A 192 4.95 14.85 -5.52
CA LEU A 192 6.11 14.87 -4.64
C LEU A 192 7.12 13.78 -4.99
N THR A 193 6.66 12.68 -5.55
CA THR A 193 7.49 11.53 -5.91
C THR A 193 7.85 11.61 -7.40
N CYS A 194 9.06 11.21 -7.76
CA CYS A 194 9.41 10.98 -9.17
C CYS A 194 9.73 9.48 -9.34
N PRO A 195 9.15 8.78 -10.32
CA PRO A 195 9.47 7.38 -10.57
C PRO A 195 10.92 7.21 -11.05
N GLY A 196 11.53 8.29 -11.53
CA GLY A 196 12.92 8.33 -11.94
C GLY A 196 13.91 8.17 -10.81
N SER A 197 15.14 7.85 -11.19
CA SER A 197 16.30 7.86 -10.32
C SER A 197 17.01 9.21 -10.41
N ALA A 198 17.29 9.82 -9.26
CA ALA A 198 18.17 10.97 -9.18
C ALA A 198 19.61 10.48 -9.34
N ARG A 199 20.34 11.16 -10.22
CA ARG A 199 21.74 10.88 -10.51
C ARG A 199 22.53 12.16 -10.31
N ARG A 200 23.67 12.04 -9.63
CA ARG A 200 24.62 13.14 -9.40
C ARG A 200 25.89 12.88 -10.17
N GLY A 201 26.44 13.92 -10.80
CA GLY A 201 27.69 13.88 -11.57
C GLY A 201 28.29 15.27 -11.78
N LEU A 202 29.25 15.38 -12.70
CA LEU A 202 29.82 16.65 -13.16
C LEU A 202 29.40 16.91 -14.61
N ASP A 203 29.18 18.16 -14.99
CA ASP A 203 28.97 18.56 -16.38
C ASP A 203 30.30 18.72 -17.14
N GLU A 204 30.21 19.09 -18.42
CA GLU A 204 31.35 19.34 -19.32
C GLU A 204 32.34 20.41 -18.83
N ASN A 205 31.91 21.28 -17.90
CA ASN A 205 32.74 22.32 -17.28
C ASN A 205 33.24 21.91 -15.89
N GLY A 206 33.01 20.66 -15.47
CA GLY A 206 33.39 20.14 -14.16
C GLY A 206 32.49 20.64 -13.02
N LEU A 207 31.31 21.19 -13.32
CA LEU A 207 30.37 21.66 -12.30
C LEU A 207 29.42 20.55 -11.86
N PRO A 208 29.12 20.44 -10.55
CA PRO A 208 28.21 19.41 -10.04
C PRO A 208 26.80 19.60 -10.61
N VAL A 209 26.24 18.53 -11.15
CA VAL A 209 24.88 18.48 -11.69
C VAL A 209 24.10 17.30 -11.13
N THR A 210 22.79 17.51 -10.96
CA THR A 210 21.82 16.46 -10.65
C THR A 210 20.82 16.36 -11.79
N TYR A 211 20.62 15.15 -12.30
CA TYR A 211 19.65 14.83 -13.35
C TYR A 211 18.73 13.70 -12.90
N CYS A 212 17.50 13.70 -13.40
CA CYS A 212 16.55 12.62 -13.19
C CYS A 212 16.43 11.78 -14.46
N THR A 213 16.30 10.45 -14.33
CA THR A 213 16.07 9.55 -15.47
C THR A 213 14.71 9.69 -16.14
N GLU A 214 13.78 10.45 -15.57
CA GLU A 214 12.47 10.68 -16.18
C GLU A 214 12.46 11.98 -17.00
N PRO A 215 12.06 11.91 -18.27
CA PRO A 215 12.06 13.05 -19.17
C PRO A 215 11.04 14.11 -18.84
N ASP A 216 10.02 13.80 -18.01
CA ASP A 216 9.02 14.76 -17.54
C ASP A 216 9.22 15.13 -16.05
N CYS A 217 10.40 14.85 -15.49
CA CYS A 217 10.73 15.21 -14.12
C CYS A 217 10.69 16.73 -13.90
N ARG A 218 9.72 17.18 -13.09
CA ARG A 218 9.54 18.60 -12.71
C ARG A 218 10.54 19.12 -11.65
N GLY A 219 11.67 18.47 -11.43
CA GLY A 219 12.80 18.98 -10.63
C GLY A 219 13.29 18.11 -9.46
N ALA A 220 14.46 18.48 -8.92
CA ALA A 220 15.22 17.73 -7.90
C ALA A 220 14.62 17.75 -6.49
N ASP A 221 13.69 18.67 -6.22
CA ASP A 221 12.98 18.72 -4.94
C ASP A 221 12.01 17.54 -4.75
N ARG A 222 11.75 16.77 -5.82
CA ARG A 222 10.99 15.52 -5.76
C ARG A 222 11.82 14.40 -5.15
N LYS A 223 11.16 13.52 -4.39
CA LYS A 223 11.78 12.30 -3.90
C LYS A 223 11.83 11.28 -5.04
N HIS A 224 13.04 10.93 -5.43
CA HIS A 224 13.30 9.96 -6.49
C HIS A 224 13.31 8.53 -5.94
N HIS A 225 12.89 7.56 -6.76
CA HIS A 225 12.81 6.15 -6.37
C HIS A 225 14.19 5.51 -6.15
N GLY A 226 15.24 6.06 -6.76
CA GLY A 226 16.62 5.63 -6.58
C GLY A 226 17.58 6.81 -6.53
N TYR A 227 18.65 6.66 -5.75
CA TYR A 227 19.81 7.56 -5.77
C TYR A 227 21.02 6.76 -6.23
N GLY A 228 21.71 7.25 -7.27
CA GLY A 228 23.01 6.72 -7.68
C GLY A 228 24.02 7.83 -7.84
N PHE A 229 25.16 7.70 -7.17
CA PHE A 229 26.31 8.58 -7.38
C PHE A 229 27.10 8.05 -8.57
N TRP A 230 27.30 8.88 -9.59
CA TRP A 230 28.15 8.55 -10.72
C TRP A 230 29.28 9.58 -10.80
N THR A 231 30.51 9.13 -10.57
CA THR A 231 31.70 9.90 -10.93
C THR A 231 31.83 9.84 -12.45
N ALA A 232 31.25 10.81 -13.14
CA ALA A 232 31.18 10.81 -14.59
C ALA A 232 32.41 11.49 -15.20
N GLY A 233 33.25 10.71 -15.88
CA GLY A 233 34.11 11.27 -16.93
C GLY A 233 33.30 11.64 -18.17
N TYR A 234 32.27 10.87 -18.51
CA TYR A 234 31.33 11.16 -19.60
C TYR A 234 30.03 10.43 -19.31
N LEU A 235 29.01 11.12 -18.80
CA LEU A 235 27.65 10.58 -18.88
C LEU A 235 27.17 10.83 -20.30
N PRO A 236 26.62 9.83 -21.01
CA PRO A 236 25.82 10.14 -22.16
C PRO A 236 24.75 11.15 -21.70
N HIS A 237 24.57 12.22 -22.45
CA HIS A 237 23.39 13.07 -22.39
C HIS A 237 22.39 12.48 -23.42
N PRO A 238 21.60 11.42 -23.12
CA PRO A 238 20.47 11.12 -23.99
C PRO A 238 19.54 12.33 -24.01
N ASP A 239 18.94 12.61 -25.16
CA ASP A 239 17.89 13.61 -25.26
C ASP A 239 16.75 13.26 -24.29
N GLY A 240 16.32 14.24 -23.47
CA GLY A 240 15.21 14.05 -22.51
C GLY A 240 15.60 13.94 -21.04
N TYR A 241 16.67 14.61 -20.57
CA TYR A 241 16.96 14.73 -19.13
C TYR A 241 16.75 16.16 -18.66
N HIS A 242 16.05 16.32 -17.53
CA HIS A 242 15.87 17.63 -16.89
C HIS A 242 17.01 17.95 -15.91
N ARG A 243 17.71 19.06 -16.18
CA ARG A 243 18.68 19.66 -15.27
C ARG A 243 17.92 20.38 -14.16
N SER A 244 18.10 19.95 -12.91
CA SER A 244 17.52 20.71 -11.80
C SER A 244 18.36 21.94 -11.49
N PRO A 245 17.72 23.11 -11.29
CA PRO A 245 18.45 24.31 -10.94
C PRO A 245 19.00 24.16 -9.52
N GLU A 246 20.31 24.28 -9.45
CA GLU A 246 21.13 24.40 -8.24
C GLU A 246 21.29 23.13 -7.39
N GLY A 247 22.55 22.81 -7.10
CA GLY A 247 22.92 21.74 -6.19
C GLY A 247 22.31 21.97 -4.82
N GLY A 248 21.21 21.27 -4.55
CA GLY A 248 20.66 21.11 -3.22
C GLY A 248 21.68 20.37 -2.36
N GLY A 249 22.53 21.13 -1.67
CA GLY A 249 23.32 20.66 -0.55
C GLY A 249 22.40 19.93 0.42
N VAL A 250 22.74 18.67 0.69
CA VAL A 250 22.16 17.95 1.83
C VAL A 250 22.93 18.44 3.05
N ALA A 251 22.26 19.22 3.88
CA ALA A 251 22.38 19.11 5.32
C ALA A 251 21.11 18.40 5.81
#